data_AF-A0AAV2W0Y0-F1
#
_entry.id   AF-A0AAV2W0Y0-F1
#
_cell.length_a   1.000
_cell.length_b   1.000
_cell.length_c   1.000
_cell.angle_alpha   90.00
_cell.angle_beta   90.00
_cell.angle_gamma   90.00
#
_symmetry.space_group_name_H-M   'P 1'
#
loop_
_entity.id
_entity.type
_entity.pdbx_description
1 polymer ?
#
loop_
_entity_poly.entity_id
_entity_poly.type
_entity_poly.pdbx_seq_one_letter_code
_entity_poly.pdbx_strand_id
1 'polypeptide(L)'
;MIHQLKLVLSVLANQLSAAVDEVNENNVAPLVTMRQITELMRLVMGAIFQLKRGSDKPDENRRVLENLLASLRQIAGDERVAMDGRNAAVATLQYRTTASTIAQIEAIAGARTGSGVR
;
A
#
# COMPACT_ATOMS: atom_id res chain seq x y z
N MET A 1 9.63 -10.88 -7.35
CA MET A 1 8.45 -10.33 -6.66
C MET A 1 8.78 -9.82 -5.26
N ILE A 2 9.31 -10.67 -4.36
CA ILE A 2 9.63 -10.27 -2.97
C ILE A 2 10.50 -9.00 -2.91
N HIS A 3 11.55 -8.90 -3.72
CA HIS A 3 12.40 -7.70 -3.75
C HIS A 3 11.63 -6.43 -4.13
N GLN A 4 10.69 -6.51 -5.07
CA GLN A 4 9.90 -5.37 -5.50
C GLN A 4 8.91 -4.92 -4.41
N LEU A 5 8.27 -5.87 -3.71
CA LEU A 5 7.42 -5.53 -2.56
C LEU A 5 8.23 -4.94 -1.40
N LYS A 6 9.50 -5.33 -1.24
CA LYS A 6 10.41 -4.66 -0.29
C LYS A 6 10.67 -3.21 -0.68
N LEU A 7 10.75 -2.88 -1.96
CA LEU A 7 10.87 -1.47 -2.40
C LEU A 7 9.63 -0.66 -2.01
N VAL A 8 8.42 -1.23 -2.17
CA VAL A 8 7.18 -0.60 -1.68
C VAL A 8 7.24 -0.37 -0.17
N LEU A 9 7.70 -1.36 0.61
CA LEU A 9 7.89 -1.18 2.05
C LEU A 9 8.90 -0.07 2.39
N SER A 10 9.99 0.07 1.64
CA SER A 10 10.94 1.15 1.84
C SER A 10 10.31 2.52 1.58
N VAL A 11 9.47 2.65 0.54
CA VAL A 11 8.73 3.89 0.27
C VAL A 11 7.76 4.19 1.41
N LEU A 12 6.97 3.21 1.84
CA LEU A 12 6.03 3.37 2.96
C LEU A 12 6.77 3.73 4.26
N ALA A 13 7.92 3.13 4.53
CA ALA A 13 8.74 3.46 5.70
C ALA A 13 9.25 4.91 5.67
N ASN A 14 9.67 5.40 4.50
CA ASN A 14 10.07 6.79 4.33
C ASN A 14 8.88 7.75 4.55
N GLN A 15 7.69 7.39 4.04
CA GLN A 15 6.47 8.16 4.28
C GLN A 15 6.07 8.15 5.76
N LEU A 16 6.26 7.03 6.47
CA LEU A 16 6.00 6.94 7.90
C LEU A 16 6.95 7.85 8.67
N SER A 17 8.24 7.85 8.34
CA SER A 17 9.23 8.74 8.96
C SER A 17 8.86 10.20 8.77
N ALA A 18 8.51 10.60 7.53
CA ALA A 18 8.08 11.97 7.25
C ALA A 18 6.81 12.35 8.03
N ALA A 19 5.83 11.44 8.14
CA ALA A 19 4.64 11.68 8.94
C ALA A 19 4.93 11.81 10.44
N VAL A 20 5.92 11.07 10.97
CA VAL A 20 6.39 11.22 12.35
C VAL A 20 7.02 12.59 12.56
N ASP A 21 7.85 13.05 11.62
CA ASP A 21 8.52 14.36 11.71
C ASP A 21 7.53 15.55 11.67
N GLU A 22 6.34 15.34 11.10
CA GLU A 22 5.27 16.34 11.06
C GLU A 22 4.41 16.39 12.35
N VAL A 23 4.56 15.43 13.26
CA VAL A 23 3.79 15.38 14.51
C VAL A 23 4.16 16.58 15.38
N ASN A 24 3.15 17.36 15.76
CA ASN A 24 3.28 18.43 16.75
C ASN A 24 2.01 18.52 17.61
N GLU A 25 2.11 19.25 18.73
CA GLU A 25 1.03 19.36 19.74
C GLU A 25 -0.29 19.95 19.19
N ASN A 26 -0.23 20.65 18.05
CA ASN A 26 -1.38 21.34 17.47
C ASN A 26 -1.95 20.66 16.21
N ASN A 27 -1.33 19.57 15.73
CA ASN A 27 -1.75 18.88 14.51
C ASN A 27 -1.77 17.36 14.69
N VAL A 28 -2.98 16.80 14.80
CA VAL A 28 -3.20 15.35 14.93
C VAL A 28 -3.39 14.63 13.59
N ALA A 29 -3.44 15.36 12.47
CA ALA A 29 -3.56 14.74 11.14
C ALA A 29 -2.44 13.74 10.80
N PRO A 30 -1.17 13.98 11.16
CA PRO A 30 -0.10 13.02 10.91
C PRO A 30 -0.31 11.67 11.60
N LEU A 31 -0.98 11.63 12.77
CA LEU A 31 -1.29 10.36 13.45
C LEU A 31 -2.22 9.47 12.62
N VAL A 32 -3.16 10.06 11.89
CA VAL A 32 -4.05 9.30 10.99
C VAL A 32 -3.25 8.75 9.81
N THR A 33 -2.38 9.57 9.23
CA THR A 33 -1.47 9.16 8.16
C THR A 33 -0.54 8.02 8.62
N MET A 34 0.04 8.12 9.82
CA MET A 34 0.87 7.07 10.41
C MET A 34 0.11 5.75 10.58
N ARG A 35 -1.12 5.81 11.09
CA ARG A 35 -1.99 4.62 11.22
C ARG A 35 -2.26 3.98 9.86
N GLN A 36 -2.58 4.79 8.85
CA GLN A 36 -2.85 4.30 7.50
C GLN A 36 -1.61 3.62 6.90
N ILE A 37 -0.45 4.29 6.95
CA ILE A 37 0.80 3.74 6.41
C ILE A 37 1.15 2.42 7.11
N THR A 38 0.96 2.35 8.42
CA THR A 38 1.23 1.12 9.19
C THR A 38 0.35 -0.04 8.74
N GLU A 39 -0.94 0.20 8.47
CA GLU A 39 -1.85 -0.83 7.95
C GLU A 39 -1.46 -1.28 6.54
N LEU A 40 -1.09 -0.33 5.67
CA LEU A 40 -0.60 -0.64 4.33
C LEU A 40 0.69 -1.48 4.37
N MET A 41 1.63 -1.12 5.25
CA MET A 41 2.84 -1.90 5.48
C MET A 41 2.51 -3.32 5.97
N ARG A 42 1.52 -3.47 6.87
CA ARG A 42 1.07 -4.79 7.36
C ARG A 42 0.57 -5.68 6.22
N LEU A 43 -0.23 -5.14 5.31
CA LEU A 43 -0.73 -5.87 4.14
C LEU A 43 0.40 -6.29 3.19
N VAL A 44 1.31 -5.36 2.88
CA VAL A 44 2.47 -5.65 2.00
C VAL A 44 3.41 -6.68 2.64
N MET A 45 3.67 -6.59 3.95
CA MET A 45 4.44 -7.60 4.69
C MET A 45 3.75 -8.96 4.67
N GLY A 46 2.42 -9.00 4.82
CA GLY A 46 1.63 -10.22 4.70
C GLY A 46 1.80 -10.89 3.34
N ALA A 47 1.76 -10.11 2.26
CA ALA A 47 2.01 -10.62 0.91
C ALA A 47 3.44 -11.16 0.75
N ILE A 48 4.45 -10.46 1.26
CA ILE A 48 5.85 -10.95 1.26
C ILE A 48 5.98 -12.28 1.99
N PHE A 49 5.29 -12.41 3.13
CA PHE A 49 5.34 -13.62 3.92
C PHE A 49 4.66 -14.82 3.22
N GLN A 50 3.54 -14.58 2.55
CA GLN A 50 2.89 -15.58 1.69
C GLN A 50 3.84 -16.04 0.57
N LEU A 51 4.49 -15.09 -0.13
CA LEU A 51 5.45 -15.40 -1.19
C LEU A 51 6.67 -16.19 -0.67
N LYS A 52 7.16 -15.87 0.53
CA LYS A 52 8.29 -16.60 1.15
C LYS A 52 7.95 -18.03 1.53
N ARG A 53 6.69 -18.30 1.90
CA ARG A 53 6.22 -19.65 2.23
C ARG A 53 5.85 -20.46 0.98
N GLY A 54 5.51 -19.77 -0.10
CA GLY A 54 5.16 -20.34 -1.40
C GLY A 54 6.34 -20.92 -2.16
N SER A 55 6.05 -21.51 -3.32
CA SER A 55 7.05 -22.17 -4.18
C SER A 55 7.71 -21.22 -5.19
N ASP A 56 7.62 -19.89 -4.99
CA ASP A 56 8.02 -18.83 -5.93
C ASP A 56 7.53 -19.04 -7.39
N LYS A 57 6.42 -19.77 -7.55
CA LYS A 57 5.85 -20.05 -8.87
C LYS A 57 5.22 -18.78 -9.45
N PRO A 58 5.36 -18.49 -10.76
CA PRO A 58 4.82 -17.28 -11.37
C PRO A 58 3.31 -17.07 -11.13
N ASP A 59 2.52 -18.14 -11.16
CA ASP A 59 1.07 -18.09 -10.93
C ASP A 59 0.71 -17.81 -9.48
N GLU A 60 1.46 -18.39 -8.53
CA GLU A 60 1.29 -18.12 -7.11
C GLU A 60 1.64 -16.68 -6.79
N ASN A 61 2.75 -16.19 -7.36
CA ASN A 61 3.17 -14.80 -7.25
C ASN A 61 2.12 -13.83 -7.81
N ARG A 62 1.47 -14.19 -8.92
CA ARG A 62 0.37 -13.39 -9.49
C ARG A 62 -0.85 -13.39 -8.57
N ARG A 63 -1.27 -14.55 -8.06
CA ARG A 63 -2.42 -14.66 -7.14
C ARG A 63 -2.22 -13.86 -5.86
N VAL A 64 -1.04 -13.94 -5.24
CA VAL A 64 -0.74 -13.16 -4.02
C VAL A 64 -0.82 -11.66 -4.30
N LEU A 65 -0.33 -11.21 -5.46
CA LEU A 65 -0.37 -9.81 -5.87
C LEU A 65 -1.81 -9.34 -6.15
N GLU A 66 -2.60 -10.16 -6.85
CA GLU A 66 -4.02 -9.89 -7.13
C GLU A 66 -4.82 -9.78 -5.83
N ASN A 67 -4.60 -10.68 -4.88
CA ASN A 67 -5.24 -10.64 -3.57
C ASN A 67 -4.86 -9.37 -2.80
N LEU A 68 -3.57 -8.99 -2.80
CA LEU A 68 -3.11 -7.75 -2.19
C LEU A 68 -3.79 -6.53 -2.83
N LEU A 69 -3.82 -6.45 -4.16
CA LEU A 69 -4.46 -5.35 -4.89
C LEU A 69 -5.98 -5.30 -4.63
N ALA A 70 -6.64 -6.45 -4.54
CA ALA A 70 -8.06 -6.52 -4.20
C ALA A 70 -8.33 -5.93 -2.80
N SER A 71 -7.54 -6.32 -1.79
CA SER A 71 -7.66 -5.75 -0.44
C SER A 71 -7.41 -4.24 -0.40
N LEU A 72 -6.39 -3.75 -1.11
CA LEU A 72 -6.08 -2.32 -1.16
C LEU A 72 -7.18 -1.53 -1.88
N ARG A 73 -7.73 -2.06 -2.97
CA ARG A 73 -8.85 -1.42 -3.70
C ARG A 73 -10.13 -1.38 -2.88
N GLN A 74 -10.37 -2.41 -2.07
CA GLN A 74 -11.48 -2.39 -1.12
C GLN A 74 -11.31 -1.26 -0.10
N ILE A 75 -10.13 -1.14 0.52
CA ILE A 75 -9.81 -0.03 1.44
C ILE A 75 -10.01 1.33 0.76
N ALA A 76 -9.50 1.50 -0.46
CA ALA A 76 -9.68 2.74 -1.22
C ALA A 76 -11.16 3.03 -1.54
N GLY A 77 -11.97 1.99 -1.76
CA GLY A 77 -13.42 2.11 -1.95
C GLY A 77 -14.11 2.58 -0.68
N ASP A 78 -13.80 1.97 0.46
CA ASP A 78 -14.36 2.34 1.77
C ASP A 78 -13.98 3.78 2.16
N GLU A 79 -12.72 4.15 1.92
CA GLU A 79 -12.23 5.52 2.12
C GLU A 79 -12.96 6.52 1.22
N ARG A 80 -13.20 6.16 -0.05
CA ARG A 80 -13.93 7.01 -0.98
C ARG A 80 -15.37 7.24 -0.54
N VAL A 81 -16.05 6.23 -0.02
CA VAL A 81 -17.40 6.39 0.56
C VAL A 81 -17.36 7.30 1.79
N ALA A 82 -16.33 7.19 2.63
CA ALA A 82 -16.17 8.04 3.80
C ALA A 82 -15.87 9.52 3.46
N MET A 83 -15.42 9.83 2.23
CA MET A 83 -15.20 11.21 1.77
C MET A 83 -16.50 12.03 1.68
N ASP A 84 -17.66 11.39 1.54
CA ASP A 84 -18.96 12.08 1.50
C ASP A 84 -19.52 12.37 2.92
N GLY A 85 -18.81 11.97 3.97
CA GLY A 85 -19.24 12.09 5.36
C GLY A 85 -18.55 13.20 6.17
N ARG A 86 -18.84 13.24 7.49
CA ARG A 86 -18.25 14.21 8.44
C ARG A 86 -16.72 14.11 8.56
N ASN A 87 -16.12 13.00 8.14
CA ASN A 87 -14.68 12.74 8.21
C ASN A 87 -13.98 12.91 6.85
N ALA A 88 -14.55 13.69 5.92
CA ALA A 88 -14.09 13.82 4.54
C ALA A 88 -12.59 14.14 4.39
N ALA A 89 -12.07 15.06 5.21
CA ALA A 89 -10.66 15.46 5.17
C ALA A 89 -9.73 14.30 5.53
N VAL A 90 -10.07 13.53 6.56
CA VAL A 90 -9.31 12.37 7.01
C VAL A 90 -9.37 11.26 5.96
N ALA A 91 -10.57 10.95 5.47
CA ALA A 91 -10.79 9.96 4.42
C ALA A 91 -10.00 10.31 3.14
N THR A 92 -9.90 11.60 2.81
CA THR A 92 -9.10 12.06 1.67
C THR A 92 -7.61 11.78 1.82
N LEU A 93 -7.05 12.01 3.01
CA LEU A 93 -5.64 11.72 3.28
C LEU A 93 -5.35 10.22 3.20
N GLN A 94 -6.23 9.41 3.78
CA GLN A 94 -6.12 7.96 3.73
C GLN A 94 -6.22 7.45 2.28
N TYR A 95 -7.24 7.88 1.54
CA TYR A 95 -7.44 7.55 0.12
C TYR A 95 -6.20 7.83 -0.73
N ARG A 96 -5.59 9.02 -0.59
CA ARG A 96 -4.39 9.38 -1.36
C ARG A 96 -3.21 8.44 -1.06
N THR A 97 -3.04 8.06 0.19
CA THR A 97 -1.96 7.15 0.62
C THR A 97 -2.20 5.74 0.07
N THR A 98 -3.44 5.25 0.17
CA THR A 98 -3.85 3.94 -0.38
C THR A 98 -3.71 3.90 -1.90
N ALA A 99 -4.20 4.93 -2.60
CA ALA A 99 -4.12 5.03 -4.06
C ALA A 99 -2.68 5.07 -4.58
N SER A 100 -1.80 5.83 -3.91
CA SER A 100 -0.36 5.84 -4.22
C SER A 100 0.27 4.46 -4.06
N THR A 101 -0.10 3.72 -3.01
CA THR A 101 0.41 2.36 -2.77
C THR A 101 -0.07 1.38 -3.84
N ILE A 102 -1.34 1.47 -4.25
CA ILE A 102 -1.89 0.69 -5.37
C ILE A 102 -1.07 0.96 -6.64
N ALA A 103 -0.84 2.23 -6.99
CA ALA A 103 -0.09 2.59 -8.18
C ALA A 103 1.34 2.04 -8.17
N GLN A 104 2.02 2.07 -7.02
CA GLN A 104 3.36 1.49 -6.87
C GLN A 104 3.36 -0.04 -7.11
N ILE A 105 2.36 -0.74 -6.58
CA ILE A 105 2.21 -2.19 -6.74
C ILE A 105 1.84 -2.55 -8.19
N GLU A 106 0.99 -1.77 -8.83
CA GLU A 106 0.62 -1.95 -10.24
C GLU A 106 1.81 -1.69 -11.17
N ALA A 107 2.63 -0.67 -10.91
CA ALA A 107 3.87 -0.43 -11.65
C ALA A 107 4.83 -1.62 -11.57
N ILE A 108 4.94 -2.25 -10.40
CA ILE A 108 5.72 -3.48 -10.20
C ILE A 108 5.13 -4.65 -10.98
N ALA A 109 3.80 -4.77 -11.01
CA ALA A 109 3.09 -5.81 -11.76
C ALA A 109 3.31 -5.66 -13.28
N GLY A 110 3.16 -4.44 -13.80
CA GLY A 110 3.32 -4.12 -15.22
C GLY A 110 4.76 -4.22 -15.72
N ALA A 111 5.74 -3.90 -14.88
CA ALA A 111 7.16 -4.10 -15.22
C ALA A 111 7.50 -5.58 -15.49
N ARG A 112 6.74 -6.54 -14.91
CA ARG A 112 6.95 -7.97 -15.16
C ARG A 112 6.34 -8.47 -16.47
N THR A 113 5.26 -7.87 -16.96
CA THR A 113 4.65 -8.27 -18.25
C THR A 113 5.40 -7.68 -19.45
N GLY A 114 6.07 -6.53 -19.29
CA GLY A 114 6.87 -5.91 -20.34
C GLY A 114 8.28 -6.52 -20.56
N SER A 115 8.80 -7.31 -19.61
CA SER A 115 10.17 -7.84 -19.68
C SER A 115 10.31 -9.16 -20.48
N GLY A 116 9.25 -9.61 -21.14
CA GLY A 116 9.24 -10.81 -22.01
C GLY A 116 9.34 -10.53 -23.51
N VAL A 117 9.55 -9.26 -23.90
CA VAL A 117 9.81 -8.88 -25.29
C VAL A 117 11.16 -8.18 -25.35
N ARG A 118 12.21 -8.96 -25.58
CA ARG A 118 13.48 -8.53 -26.19
C ARG A 118 14.34 -9.73 -26.51
#